data_AF-A0A540MYV9-F1
#
_entry.id   AF-A0A540MYV9-F1
#
_cell.length_a   1.000
_cell.length_b   1.000
_cell.length_c   1.000
_cell.angle_alpha   90.00
_cell.angle_beta   90.00
_cell.angle_gamma   90.00
#
_symmetry.space_group_name_H-M   'P 1'
#
loop_
_entity.id
_entity.type
_entity.pdbx_description
1 polymer ?
#
loop_
_entity_poly.entity_id
_entity_poly.type
_entity_poly.pdbx_seq_one_letter_code
_entity_poly.pdbx_strand_id
1 'polypeptide(L)'
;MSSKKLEEIGHKGKPLQLLIIILPDNSPSYGMIKRICETELGIVSQCCRPRAASKLGKQYLENLSLKINVKVGGRNTVLTDAIQRRIPLVSDNPTIIFGAGVNYQSPGEDSSPSIAAVVASMDWPEVTKYRGIVSAQAYREEIIQDLYSDPDSGRVAGGMIM
;
A
#
# COMPACT_ATOMS: atom_id res chain seq x y z
N MET A 1 -16.76 20.57 -0.62
CA MET A 1 -18.20 20.20 -0.58
C MET A 1 -18.75 20.55 0.79
N SER A 2 -19.93 21.15 0.89
CA SER A 2 -20.57 21.49 2.17
C SER A 2 -21.16 20.24 2.84
N SER A 3 -21.12 20.18 4.18
CA SER A 3 -21.72 19.11 5.00
C SER A 3 -23.18 18.84 4.63
N LYS A 4 -23.95 19.89 4.30
CA LYS A 4 -25.37 19.79 3.93
C LYS A 4 -25.63 18.89 2.72
N LYS A 5 -24.76 18.92 1.70
CA LYS A 5 -24.91 18.05 0.52
C LYS A 5 -24.67 16.58 0.85
N LEU A 6 -23.78 16.26 1.78
CA LEU A 6 -23.54 14.86 2.19
C LEU A 6 -24.73 14.27 2.94
N GLU A 7 -25.48 15.11 3.66
CA GLU A 7 -26.71 14.72 4.35
C GLU A 7 -27.83 14.39 3.36
N GLU A 8 -28.01 15.20 2.32
CA GLU A 8 -29.01 14.98 1.26
C GLU A 8 -28.81 13.67 0.49
N ILE A 9 -27.56 13.20 0.36
CA ILE A 9 -27.22 11.96 -0.36
C ILE A 9 -27.25 10.73 0.60
N GLY A 10 -27.68 10.89 1.85
CA GLY A 10 -27.79 9.77 2.80
C GLY A 10 -26.43 9.19 3.26
N HIS A 11 -25.38 10.03 3.26
CA HIS A 11 -24.03 9.65 3.68
C HIS A 11 -23.65 10.17 5.07
N LYS A 12 -24.60 10.76 5.82
CA LYS A 12 -24.37 11.22 7.20
C LYS A 12 -23.93 10.06 8.09
N GLY A 13 -22.78 10.20 8.74
CA GLY A 13 -22.22 9.20 9.66
C GLY A 13 -21.58 7.97 8.99
N LYS A 14 -21.55 7.89 7.65
CA LYS A 14 -20.85 6.79 6.96
C LYS A 14 -19.33 7.05 6.96
N PRO A 15 -18.50 6.02 7.21
CA PRO A 15 -17.06 6.17 7.17
C PRO A 15 -16.59 6.47 5.73
N LEU A 16 -15.57 7.31 5.60
CA LEU A 16 -14.92 7.60 4.32
C LEU A 16 -14.19 6.34 3.83
N GLN A 17 -14.53 5.88 2.62
CA GLN A 17 -13.94 4.66 2.04
C GLN A 17 -12.73 4.94 1.14
N LEU A 18 -12.69 6.09 0.46
CA LEU A 18 -11.64 6.45 -0.48
C LEU A 18 -11.57 7.98 -0.63
N LEU A 19 -10.35 8.51 -0.61
CA LEU A 19 -10.05 9.91 -0.92
C LEU A 19 -9.26 10.01 -2.24
N ILE A 20 -9.87 10.58 -3.27
CA ILE A 20 -9.18 10.89 -4.54
C ILE A 20 -8.63 12.32 -4.47
N ILE A 21 -7.34 12.46 -4.76
CA ILE A 21 -6.63 13.74 -4.60
C ILE A 21 -5.99 14.12 -5.92
N ILE A 22 -6.41 15.23 -6.52
CA ILE A 22 -5.71 15.83 -7.67
C ILE A 22 -4.60 16.72 -7.13
N LEU A 23 -3.36 16.30 -7.31
CA LEU A 23 -2.19 17.06 -6.83
C LEU A 23 -1.93 18.29 -7.70
N PRO A 24 -1.29 19.35 -7.22
CA PRO A 24 -0.69 20.35 -8.11
C PRO A 24 0.45 19.74 -8.93
N ASP A 25 0.69 20.23 -10.14
CA ASP A 25 1.88 19.85 -10.93
C ASP A 25 3.16 20.10 -10.09
N ASN A 26 4.07 19.11 -10.05
CA ASN A 26 5.36 19.18 -9.35
C ASN A 26 5.30 19.52 -7.85
N SER A 27 4.20 19.22 -7.16
CA SER A 27 4.08 19.51 -5.73
C SER A 27 4.87 18.53 -4.86
N PRO A 28 5.67 19.00 -3.88
CA PRO A 28 6.28 18.14 -2.85
C PRO A 28 5.24 17.60 -1.84
N SER A 29 3.97 17.99 -1.97
CA SER A 29 2.90 17.60 -1.04
C SER A 29 2.55 16.11 -1.06
N TYR A 30 2.92 15.35 -2.10
CA TYR A 30 2.58 13.92 -2.19
C TYR A 30 3.03 13.15 -0.95
N GLY A 31 4.28 13.34 -0.50
CA GLY A 31 4.82 12.63 0.66
C GLY A 31 4.07 12.96 1.94
N MET A 32 3.80 14.24 2.19
CA MET A 32 3.04 14.70 3.35
C MET A 32 1.61 14.15 3.35
N ILE A 33 0.91 14.24 2.22
CA ILE A 33 -0.45 13.73 2.04
C ILE A 33 -0.49 12.23 2.33
N LYS A 34 0.47 11.48 1.77
CA LYS A 34 0.57 10.03 1.94
C LYS A 34 0.80 9.65 3.39
N ARG A 35 1.78 10.29 4.04
CA ARG A 35 2.04 10.11 5.47
C ARG A 35 0.78 10.34 6.31
N ILE A 36 0.15 11.51 6.20
CA ILE A 36 -1.03 11.84 7.02
C ILE A 36 -2.17 10.84 6.78
N CYS A 37 -2.48 10.53 5.51
CA CYS A 37 -3.56 9.60 5.20
C CYS A 37 -3.28 8.20 5.74
N GLU A 38 -2.06 7.68 5.57
CA GLU A 38 -1.74 6.27 5.81
C GLU A 38 -1.29 5.99 7.25
N THR A 39 -0.66 6.95 7.94
CA THR A 39 -0.13 6.76 9.29
C THR A 39 -0.96 7.42 10.38
N GLU A 40 -1.59 8.57 10.11
CA GLU A 40 -2.29 9.35 11.14
C GLU A 40 -3.82 9.15 11.09
N LEU A 41 -4.41 9.12 9.88
CA LEU A 41 -5.85 9.09 9.71
C LEU A 41 -6.43 7.73 9.29
N GLY A 42 -5.60 6.81 8.79
CA GLY A 42 -6.05 5.51 8.27
C GLY A 42 -6.99 5.63 7.06
N ILE A 43 -6.85 6.68 6.26
CA ILE A 43 -7.68 6.96 5.08
C ILE A 43 -7.04 6.35 3.84
N VAL A 44 -7.79 5.49 3.16
CA VAL A 44 -7.40 5.00 1.83
C VAL A 44 -7.40 6.16 0.84
N SER A 45 -6.27 6.43 0.20
CA SER A 45 -6.10 7.58 -0.70
C SER A 45 -5.49 7.21 -2.06
N GLN A 46 -5.97 7.88 -3.11
CA GLN A 46 -5.46 7.78 -4.47
C GLN A 46 -5.13 9.17 -5.03
N CYS A 47 -3.83 9.47 -5.15
CA CYS A 47 -3.35 10.71 -5.75
C CYS A 47 -3.28 10.59 -7.28
N CYS A 48 -3.66 11.64 -7.99
CA CYS A 48 -3.68 11.73 -9.45
C CYS A 48 -2.95 13.00 -9.89
N ARG A 49 -2.13 12.89 -10.94
CA ARG A 49 -1.50 14.06 -11.57
C ARG A 49 -2.53 14.79 -12.43
N PRO A 50 -2.63 16.12 -12.40
CA PRO A 50 -3.63 16.90 -13.14
C PRO A 50 -3.66 16.56 -14.61
N ARG A 51 -2.50 16.58 -15.27
CA ARG A 51 -2.37 16.35 -16.71
C ARG A 51 -2.80 14.95 -17.14
N ALA A 52 -2.66 13.96 -16.27
CA ALA A 52 -3.08 12.59 -16.57
C ALA A 52 -4.59 12.43 -16.31
N ALA A 53 -5.08 12.99 -15.19
CA ALA A 53 -6.48 12.95 -14.82
C ALA A 53 -7.37 13.74 -15.79
N SER A 54 -6.91 14.90 -16.29
CA SER A 54 -7.70 15.74 -17.19
C SER A 54 -7.89 15.14 -18.58
N LYS A 55 -6.94 14.31 -19.04
CA LYS A 55 -7.02 13.64 -20.35
C LYS A 55 -8.03 12.50 -20.39
N LEU A 56 -8.43 11.96 -19.22
CA LEU A 56 -9.41 10.88 -19.09
C LEU A 56 -9.16 9.68 -20.03
N GLY A 57 -7.88 9.38 -20.29
CA GLY A 57 -7.52 8.28 -21.19
C GLY A 57 -7.94 6.93 -20.62
N LYS A 58 -8.52 6.06 -21.46
CA LYS A 58 -9.00 4.72 -21.07
C LYS A 58 -7.96 3.93 -20.29
N GLN A 59 -6.75 3.80 -20.84
CA GLN A 59 -5.66 3.07 -20.20
C GLN A 59 -5.27 3.66 -18.83
N TYR A 60 -5.30 4.99 -18.69
CA TYR A 60 -4.99 5.64 -17.43
C TYR A 60 -6.05 5.32 -16.37
N LEU A 61 -7.33 5.42 -16.73
CA LEU A 61 -8.45 5.13 -15.83
C LEU A 61 -8.50 3.64 -15.46
N GLU A 62 -8.17 2.73 -16.38
CA GLU A 62 -8.05 1.30 -16.09
C GLU A 62 -6.95 1.05 -15.07
N ASN A 63 -5.74 1.58 -15.29
CA ASN A 63 -4.63 1.45 -14.35
C ASN A 63 -4.94 2.10 -12.99
N LEU A 64 -5.68 3.21 -12.98
CA LEU A 64 -6.13 3.85 -11.74
C LEU A 64 -7.13 2.98 -10.98
N SER A 65 -8.06 2.36 -11.69
CA SER A 65 -9.06 1.45 -11.12
C SER A 65 -8.41 0.21 -10.52
N LEU A 66 -7.40 -0.35 -11.19
CA LEU A 66 -6.62 -1.47 -10.66
C LEU A 66 -5.97 -1.14 -9.32
N LYS A 67 -5.41 0.09 -9.17
CA LYS A 67 -4.79 0.56 -7.92
C LYS A 67 -5.82 0.84 -6.82
N ILE A 68 -6.97 1.40 -7.19
CA ILE A 68 -8.04 1.67 -6.22
C ILE A 68 -8.61 0.35 -5.68
N ASN A 69 -8.88 -0.61 -6.56
CA ASN A 69 -9.48 -1.89 -6.19
C ASN A 69 -8.68 -2.63 -5.11
N VAL A 70 -7.35 -2.73 -5.26
CA VAL A 70 -6.50 -3.39 -4.25
C VAL A 70 -6.45 -2.62 -2.92
N LYS A 71 -6.39 -1.29 -2.96
CA LYS A 71 -6.37 -0.44 -1.76
C LYS A 71 -7.63 -0.52 -0.92
N VAL A 72 -8.78 -0.73 -1.56
CA VAL A 72 -10.07 -0.93 -0.86
C VAL A 72 -10.33 -2.40 -0.50
N GLY A 73 -9.32 -3.27 -0.67
CA GLY A 73 -9.36 -4.69 -0.27
C GLY A 73 -9.90 -5.65 -1.34
N GLY A 74 -10.12 -5.18 -2.56
CA GLY A 74 -10.48 -5.99 -3.71
C GLY A 74 -9.28 -6.78 -4.28
N ARG A 75 -9.57 -7.65 -5.25
CA ARG A 75 -8.59 -8.45 -6.00
C ARG A 75 -8.78 -8.15 -7.48
N ASN A 76 -7.69 -7.89 -8.22
CA ASN A 76 -7.78 -7.65 -9.66
C ASN A 76 -7.82 -8.96 -10.45
N THR A 77 -6.96 -9.90 -10.08
CA THR A 77 -6.81 -11.21 -10.73
C THR A 77 -6.43 -12.25 -9.68
N VAL A 78 -6.75 -13.51 -9.96
CA VAL A 78 -6.34 -14.67 -9.17
C VAL A 78 -5.86 -15.73 -10.16
N LEU A 79 -4.81 -16.48 -9.80
CA LEU A 79 -4.39 -17.62 -10.60
C LEU A 79 -5.40 -18.75 -10.47
N THR A 80 -5.93 -19.23 -11.59
CA THR A 80 -6.87 -20.37 -11.62
C THR A 80 -6.29 -21.59 -10.92
N ASP A 81 -5.01 -21.85 -11.09
CA ASP A 81 -4.31 -22.97 -10.45
C ASP A 81 -4.22 -22.81 -8.93
N ALA A 82 -4.17 -21.58 -8.40
CA ALA A 82 -4.21 -21.36 -6.96
C ALA A 82 -5.57 -21.77 -6.37
N ILE A 83 -6.66 -21.41 -7.05
CA ILE A 83 -8.03 -21.77 -6.66
C ILE A 83 -8.24 -23.28 -6.75
N GLN A 84 -7.74 -23.90 -7.82
CA GLN A 84 -7.88 -25.32 -8.09
C GLN A 84 -6.84 -26.18 -7.37
N ARG A 85 -6.02 -25.58 -6.52
CA ARG A 85 -4.95 -26.24 -5.75
C ARG A 85 -3.99 -27.05 -6.62
N ARG A 86 -3.54 -26.42 -7.71
CA ARG A 86 -2.61 -27.00 -8.70
C ARG A 86 -1.22 -26.37 -8.64
N ILE A 87 -0.90 -25.62 -7.57
CA ILE A 87 0.43 -25.08 -7.31
C ILE A 87 1.04 -25.88 -6.15
N PRO A 88 1.93 -26.85 -6.42
CA PRO A 88 2.55 -27.66 -5.38
C PRO A 88 3.24 -26.79 -4.32
N LEU A 89 3.19 -27.22 -3.06
CA LEU A 89 3.73 -26.54 -1.86
C LEU A 89 3.07 -25.20 -1.49
N VAL A 90 2.46 -24.51 -2.45
CA VAL A 90 1.80 -23.21 -2.22
C VAL A 90 0.31 -23.41 -1.93
N SER A 91 -0.38 -24.23 -2.70
CA SER A 91 -1.84 -24.42 -2.58
C SER A 91 -2.25 -25.73 -1.91
N ASP A 92 -1.29 -26.62 -1.62
CA ASP A 92 -1.55 -27.91 -0.97
C ASP A 92 -1.92 -27.75 0.51
N ASN A 93 -1.19 -26.87 1.21
CA ASN A 93 -1.34 -26.56 2.63
C ASN A 93 -1.38 -25.05 2.82
N PRO A 94 -1.96 -24.54 3.93
CA PRO A 94 -1.86 -23.13 4.29
C PRO A 94 -0.40 -22.66 4.27
N THR A 95 -0.04 -21.88 3.25
CA THR A 95 1.31 -21.42 2.98
C THR A 95 1.30 -19.89 2.90
N ILE A 96 2.30 -19.27 3.55
CA ILE A 96 2.55 -17.84 3.51
C ILE A 96 3.78 -17.56 2.63
N ILE A 97 3.67 -16.59 1.73
CA ILE A 97 4.77 -16.15 0.87
C ILE A 97 5.28 -14.81 1.39
N PHE A 98 6.58 -14.76 1.68
CA PHE A 98 7.28 -13.54 2.06
C PHE A 98 8.07 -12.96 0.89
N GLY A 99 8.11 -11.63 0.82
CA GLY A 99 9.05 -10.88 -0.01
C GLY A 99 9.78 -9.87 0.88
N ALA A 100 11.08 -9.72 0.69
CA ALA A 100 11.89 -8.81 1.50
C ALA A 100 12.89 -8.06 0.62
N GLY A 101 13.21 -6.82 0.99
CA GLY A 101 14.20 -6.01 0.29
C GLY A 101 14.62 -4.78 1.08
N VAL A 102 15.79 -4.26 0.74
CA VAL A 102 16.35 -3.04 1.33
C VAL A 102 16.64 -2.03 0.23
N ASN A 103 16.19 -0.80 0.43
CA ASN A 103 16.46 0.32 -0.46
C ASN A 103 17.53 1.24 0.14
N TYR A 104 18.51 1.58 -0.70
CA TYR A 104 19.54 2.57 -0.40
C TYR A 104 19.17 3.92 -1.02
N GLN A 105 19.62 5.02 -0.42
CA GLN A 105 19.47 6.34 -1.01
C GLN A 105 20.45 6.57 -2.16
N SER A 106 20.16 7.56 -2.98
CA SER A 106 20.94 7.91 -4.17
C SER A 106 22.40 8.22 -3.82
N PRO A 107 23.36 7.95 -4.72
CA PRO A 107 24.77 8.27 -4.49
C PRO A 107 24.96 9.76 -4.18
N GLY A 108 25.53 10.07 -3.01
CA GLY A 108 25.82 11.45 -2.57
C GLY A 108 25.21 11.87 -1.23
N GLU A 109 24.25 11.11 -0.69
CA GLU A 109 23.74 11.26 0.69
C GLU A 109 24.38 10.21 1.60
N ASP A 110 25.47 10.58 2.29
CA ASP A 110 26.31 9.64 3.05
C ASP A 110 25.82 9.30 4.46
N SER A 111 24.72 9.88 4.92
CA SER A 111 24.26 9.74 6.32
C SER A 111 22.83 9.24 6.47
N SER A 112 22.10 9.04 5.38
CA SER A 112 20.69 8.69 5.47
C SER A 112 20.48 7.21 5.78
N PRO A 113 19.44 6.85 6.55
CA PRO A 113 19.17 5.45 6.86
C PRO A 113 18.76 4.65 5.62
N SER A 114 19.15 3.38 5.60
CA SER A 114 18.57 2.39 4.68
C SER A 114 17.14 2.06 5.09
N ILE A 115 16.26 1.73 4.14
CA ILE A 115 14.88 1.33 4.43
C ILE A 115 14.70 -0.14 4.08
N ALA A 116 14.46 -0.97 5.08
CA ALA A 116 14.08 -2.37 4.91
C ALA A 116 12.56 -2.50 4.84
N ALA A 117 12.08 -3.40 3.98
CA ALA A 117 10.67 -3.73 3.84
C ALA A 117 10.49 -5.25 3.74
N VAL A 118 9.52 -5.77 4.48
CA VAL A 118 9.08 -7.17 4.41
C VAL A 118 7.59 -7.19 4.15
N VAL A 119 7.16 -7.98 3.18
CA VAL A 119 5.75 -8.20 2.84
C VAL A 119 5.40 -9.68 2.99
N ALA A 120 4.15 -9.96 3.34
CA ALA A 120 3.66 -11.33 3.46
C ALA A 120 2.25 -11.47 2.87
N SER A 121 1.98 -12.59 2.23
CA SER A 121 0.64 -12.92 1.72
C SER A 121 -0.35 -13.14 2.86
N MET A 122 -1.57 -12.64 2.72
CA MET A 122 -2.60 -12.63 3.77
C MET A 122 -3.83 -13.47 3.42
N ASP A 123 -3.86 -14.04 2.22
CA ASP A 123 -4.98 -14.83 1.74
C ASP A 123 -4.51 -16.10 1.03
N TRP A 124 -4.59 -17.21 1.74
CA TRP A 124 -4.40 -18.52 1.16
C TRP A 124 -5.74 -19.13 0.76
N PRO A 125 -5.87 -19.81 -0.40
CA PRO A 125 -4.79 -20.19 -1.32
C PRO A 125 -4.50 -19.19 -2.44
N GLU A 126 -5.24 -18.07 -2.55
CA GLU A 126 -5.19 -17.21 -3.74
C GLU A 126 -3.91 -16.37 -3.87
N VAL A 127 -3.25 -16.08 -2.75
CA VAL A 127 -1.99 -15.32 -2.64
C VAL A 127 -2.03 -13.99 -3.42
N THR A 128 -3.07 -13.19 -3.18
CA THR A 128 -3.31 -11.91 -3.90
C THR A 128 -3.25 -10.67 -3.03
N LYS A 129 -3.38 -10.83 -1.72
CA LYS A 129 -3.37 -9.74 -0.74
C LYS A 129 -2.07 -9.83 0.04
N TYR A 130 -1.35 -8.73 0.10
CA TYR A 130 -0.11 -8.64 0.87
C TYR A 130 -0.22 -7.51 1.90
N ARG A 131 0.44 -7.71 3.04
CA ARG A 131 0.70 -6.65 4.02
C ARG A 131 2.18 -6.50 4.21
N GLY A 132 2.62 -5.26 4.39
CA GLY A 132 4.01 -4.92 4.58
C GLY A 132 4.30 -4.31 5.94
N ILE A 133 5.51 -4.55 6.42
CA ILE A 133 6.17 -3.79 7.46
C ILE A 133 7.41 -3.13 6.86
N VAL A 134 7.75 -1.95 7.38
CA VAL A 134 8.94 -1.21 6.97
C VAL A 134 9.68 -0.74 8.20
N SER A 135 11.01 -0.77 8.16
CA SER A 135 11.86 -0.23 9.22
C SER A 135 13.04 0.54 8.62
N ALA A 136 13.47 1.57 9.34
CA ALA A 136 14.70 2.28 9.03
C ALA A 136 15.87 1.59 9.75
N GLN A 137 16.97 1.38 9.04
CA GLN A 137 18.18 0.77 9.58
C GLN A 137 19.42 1.58 9.21
N ALA A 138 20.57 1.23 9.79
CA ALA A 138 21.80 1.99 9.58
C ALA A 138 22.19 2.07 8.09
N TYR A 139 22.97 3.10 7.75
CA TYR A 139 23.36 3.41 6.37
C TYR A 139 24.07 2.22 5.73
N ARG A 140 23.62 1.85 4.52
CA ARG A 140 24.15 0.72 3.71
C ARG A 140 24.13 -0.64 4.40
N GLU A 141 23.29 -0.82 5.42
CA GLU A 141 22.99 -2.16 5.94
C GLU A 141 22.12 -2.92 4.94
N GLU A 142 22.60 -4.08 4.49
CA GLU A 142 21.83 -5.01 3.64
C GLU A 142 21.01 -6.01 4.46
N ILE A 143 21.54 -6.39 5.63
CA ILE A 143 20.87 -7.32 6.54
C ILE A 143 19.68 -6.59 7.19
N ILE A 144 18.50 -7.20 7.13
CA ILE A 144 17.30 -6.67 7.77
C ILE A 144 17.41 -6.89 9.28
N GLN A 145 17.72 -5.83 10.02
CA GLN A 145 17.99 -5.90 11.46
C GLN A 145 16.72 -6.24 12.25
N ASP A 146 15.59 -5.62 11.91
CA ASP A 146 14.30 -5.82 12.58
C ASP A 146 13.44 -6.92 11.92
N LEU A 147 14.07 -7.94 11.33
CA LEU A 147 13.32 -9.03 10.68
C LEU A 147 12.47 -9.81 11.70
N TYR A 148 12.98 -9.91 12.93
CA TYR A 148 12.28 -10.46 14.07
C TYR A 148 12.43 -9.50 15.26
N SER A 149 11.30 -9.06 15.79
CA SER A 149 11.23 -8.32 17.06
C SER A 149 10.37 -9.14 18.02
N ASP A 150 10.77 -9.17 19.28
CA ASP A 150 9.99 -9.81 20.34
C ASP A 150 8.60 -9.15 20.40
N PRO A 151 7.47 -9.88 20.37
CA PRO A 151 6.13 -9.30 20.42
C PRO A 151 5.89 -8.33 21.60
N ASP A 152 6.71 -8.40 22.66
CA ASP A 152 6.64 -7.50 23.81
C ASP A 152 7.36 -6.15 23.61
N SER A 153 8.08 -5.93 22.51
CA SER A 153 8.90 -4.71 22.27
C SER A 153 8.10 -3.47 21.83
N GLY A 154 6.78 -3.49 21.95
CA GLY A 154 5.92 -2.36 21.58
C GLY A 154 5.60 -2.28 20.08
N ARG A 155 4.44 -1.69 19.77
CA ARG A 155 3.88 -1.59 18.41
C ARG A 155 4.81 -0.82 17.47
N VAL A 156 5.37 -1.52 16.48
CA VAL A 156 5.92 -0.89 15.27
C VAL A 156 4.74 -0.55 14.34
N ALA A 157 4.61 0.71 13.94
CA ALA A 157 3.56 1.16 13.03
C ALA A 157 3.83 0.61 11.60
N GLY A 158 3.38 -0.61 11.34
CA GLY A 158 3.39 -1.22 10.01
C GLY A 158 2.29 -0.62 9.13
N GLY A 159 2.58 0.50 8.49
CA GLY A 159 1.72 1.08 7.46
C GLY A 159 2.20 0.70 6.07
N MET A 160 1.67 -0.38 5.48
CA MET A 160 1.64 -0.51 4.03
C MET A 160 0.57 -1.52 3.57
N ILE A 161 -0.48 -0.99 2.93
CA ILE A 161 -1.36 -1.72 2.01
C ILE A 161 -1.07 -1.13 0.63
N MET A 162 -0.53 -1.94 -0.27
CA MET A 162 -0.54 -1.63 -1.71
C MET A 162 -1.75 -2.27 -2.37
#